data_AF-A0A9P0DML8-F1
#
_entry.id   AF-A0A9P0DML8-F1
#
_cell.length_a   1.000
_cell.length_b   1.000
_cell.length_c   1.000
_cell.angle_alpha   90.00
_cell.angle_beta   90.00
_cell.angle_gamma   90.00
#
_symmetry.space_group_name_H-M   'P 1'
#
loop_
_entity.id
_entity.type
_entity.pdbx_description
1 polymer ?
#
loop_
_entity_poly.entity_id
_entity_poly.type
_entity_poly.pdbx_seq_one_letter_code
_entity_poly.pdbx_strand_id
1 'polypeptide(L)'
;MVNFRNVTIYSPGWTFPHGAKLHTRCSELGMYKLLGTATPQCQNGQWSSRLPSCVPTTLLTNFTEDSPPSVLIRIPSGSASVEPGGELAVFPGSTVHFECIFSRRLGSPDWTWTSPLGQYLTGWAIASEERDWKYRLSIYYAKPQDSGTFTCATPRGITNSITLTVAAIHCEPISVTGIHISVRVEGTRLGHKAIFQCPVGFRVTGDSNLTCQASGKWSAPVPKCDLVKCVALDVPEGLSEPHLQVEEHNNSWGGRSVFSCAWGYKLLGPPGIECELSGNWSGPLPKCVPIQCSPPVLPVNGHLIQSEAPGMDGGRYAVGSLVQFACTGAHYLEGEASIICTETGFWSHPPPFCRPRCSYIGEPENGFIAPTKVAYEPGDEMKIICNPGFENTSDTSLKCLPDGKWSSFLSSCVNSSNITDFKDIID
;
A
#
# COMPACT_ATOMS: atom_id res chain seq x y z
N MET A 1 -11.47 -29.96 15.86
CA MET A 1 -12.53 -29.45 14.96
C MET A 1 -13.65 -28.86 15.81
N VAL A 2 -13.46 -27.65 16.35
CA VAL A 2 -14.50 -27.00 17.16
C VAL A 2 -15.32 -26.15 16.20
N ASN A 3 -16.53 -26.59 15.86
CA ASN A 3 -17.43 -25.81 15.00
C ASN A 3 -18.21 -24.83 15.86
N PHE A 4 -18.11 -23.53 15.56
CA PHE A 4 -19.01 -22.52 16.11
C PHE A 4 -19.44 -21.54 14.99
N ARG A 5 -20.76 -21.43 14.79
CA ARG A 5 -21.44 -20.46 13.89
C ARG A 5 -20.90 -20.36 12.46
N ASN A 6 -20.85 -21.45 11.69
CA ASN A 6 -20.48 -21.45 10.26
C ASN A 6 -19.11 -20.82 9.91
N VAL A 7 -18.27 -20.55 10.89
CA VAL A 7 -16.86 -20.22 10.70
C VAL A 7 -16.07 -21.47 11.04
N THR A 8 -15.65 -22.20 10.02
CA THR A 8 -14.57 -23.17 10.16
C THR A 8 -13.32 -22.36 10.45
N ILE A 9 -12.84 -22.37 11.70
CA ILE A 9 -11.52 -21.83 12.03
C ILE A 9 -10.49 -22.77 11.41
N TYR A 10 -10.17 -22.55 10.13
CA TYR A 10 -8.97 -23.09 9.49
C TYR A 10 -7.82 -22.14 9.81
N SER A 11 -7.18 -22.37 10.95
CA SER A 11 -5.82 -21.87 11.17
C SER A 11 -4.89 -23.08 11.11
N PRO A 12 -4.17 -23.29 9.99
CA PRO A 12 -3.08 -24.26 9.98
C PRO A 12 -2.02 -23.77 10.98
N GLY A 13 -1.74 -24.56 12.03
CA GLY A 13 -0.66 -24.24 12.97
C GLY A 13 -0.92 -24.52 14.46
N TRP A 14 -2.14 -24.84 14.87
CA TRP A 14 -2.42 -25.10 16.29
C TRP A 14 -2.21 -26.58 16.64
N THR A 15 -1.00 -26.92 17.11
CA THR A 15 -0.68 -28.23 17.71
C THR A 15 -0.96 -28.21 19.21
N PHE A 16 -1.86 -29.07 19.68
CA PHE A 16 -2.15 -29.20 21.11
C PHE A 16 -1.35 -30.37 21.70
N PRO A 17 -0.52 -30.14 22.74
CA PRO A 17 0.20 -31.23 23.40
C PRO A 17 -0.77 -32.19 24.10
N HIS A 18 -0.33 -33.43 24.34
CA HIS A 18 -1.06 -34.37 25.18
C HIS A 18 -1.36 -33.76 26.55
N GLY A 19 -2.58 -33.96 27.05
CA GLY A 19 -3.04 -33.41 28.30
C GLY A 19 -3.61 -31.99 28.20
N ALA A 20 -3.47 -31.30 27.07
CA ALA A 20 -4.05 -29.97 26.85
C ALA A 20 -5.57 -29.99 27.06
N LYS A 21 -6.09 -29.02 27.80
CA LYS A 21 -7.54 -28.85 28.04
C LYS A 21 -8.03 -27.66 27.24
N LEU A 22 -9.11 -27.85 26.49
CA LEU A 22 -9.82 -26.76 25.86
C LEU A 22 -10.86 -26.23 26.85
N HIS A 23 -11.11 -24.92 26.89
CA HIS A 23 -12.28 -24.34 27.56
C HIS A 23 -13.20 -23.77 26.49
N THR A 24 -14.45 -24.23 26.46
CA THR A 24 -15.43 -23.84 25.45
C THR A 24 -16.70 -23.35 26.10
N ARG A 25 -17.31 -22.34 25.47
CA ARG A 25 -18.61 -21.79 25.83
C ARG A 25 -19.30 -21.27 24.59
N CYS A 26 -20.62 -21.12 24.65
CA CYS A 26 -21.34 -20.37 23.63
C CYS A 26 -21.05 -18.87 23.79
N SER A 27 -21.05 -18.11 22.68
CA SER A 27 -20.67 -16.68 22.67
C SER A 27 -21.52 -15.81 23.60
N GLU A 28 -22.81 -16.11 23.70
CA GLU A 28 -23.76 -15.41 24.56
C GLU A 28 -24.28 -16.39 25.61
N LEU A 29 -23.91 -16.16 26.86
CA LEU A 29 -24.26 -17.02 27.97
C LEU A 29 -25.79 -17.02 28.17
N GLY A 30 -26.39 -18.22 28.21
CA GLY A 30 -27.83 -18.42 28.40
C GLY A 30 -28.70 -18.24 27.15
N MET A 31 -28.19 -17.59 26.10
CA MET A 31 -28.87 -17.48 24.78
C MET A 31 -28.69 -18.72 23.90
N TYR A 32 -27.68 -19.53 24.18
CA TYR A 32 -27.46 -20.82 23.55
C TYR A 32 -27.21 -21.85 24.65
N LYS A 33 -27.68 -23.08 24.45
CA LYS A 33 -27.34 -24.20 25.32
C LYS A 33 -26.14 -24.94 24.76
N LEU A 34 -25.10 -25.11 25.56
CA LEU A 34 -23.97 -25.96 25.21
C LEU A 34 -24.35 -27.43 25.41
N LEU A 35 -24.25 -28.23 24.34
CA LEU A 35 -24.42 -29.68 24.39
C LEU A 35 -23.04 -30.35 24.35
N GLY A 36 -22.73 -31.16 25.35
CA GLY A 36 -21.42 -31.81 25.51
C GLY A 36 -20.62 -31.21 26.67
N THR A 37 -19.38 -31.66 26.85
CA THR A 37 -18.49 -31.13 27.90
C THR A 37 -17.86 -29.80 27.46
N ALA A 38 -17.84 -28.83 28.37
CA ALA A 38 -17.18 -27.54 28.16
C ALA A 38 -15.65 -27.66 28.13
N THR A 39 -15.08 -28.76 28.66
CA THR A 39 -13.64 -28.94 28.85
C THR A 39 -13.07 -30.25 28.31
N PRO A 40 -13.15 -30.48 26.97
CA PRO A 40 -12.53 -31.66 26.38
C PRO A 40 -11.00 -31.61 26.52
N GLN A 41 -10.38 -32.76 26.79
CA GLN A 41 -8.95 -32.89 26.99
C GLN A 41 -8.30 -33.66 25.83
N CYS A 42 -7.14 -33.22 25.36
CA CYS A 42 -6.38 -33.92 24.33
C CYS A 42 -5.71 -35.17 24.92
N GLN A 43 -6.09 -36.34 24.42
CA GLN A 43 -5.56 -37.65 24.77
C GLN A 43 -5.00 -38.28 23.48
N ASN A 44 -3.67 -38.37 23.38
CA ASN A 44 -2.95 -38.96 22.24
C ASN A 44 -3.42 -38.46 20.85
N GLY A 45 -3.62 -37.15 20.70
CA GLY A 45 -4.06 -36.54 19.43
C GLY A 45 -5.55 -36.61 19.15
N GLN A 46 -6.35 -37.21 20.04
CA GLN A 46 -7.82 -37.18 19.99
C GLN A 46 -8.39 -36.46 21.22
N TRP A 47 -9.59 -35.90 21.10
CA TRP A 47 -10.27 -35.29 22.24
C TRP A 47 -10.97 -36.37 23.06
N SER A 48 -10.92 -36.23 24.40
CA SER A 48 -11.53 -37.15 25.37
C SER A 48 -13.06 -37.30 25.22
N SER A 49 -13.68 -36.41 24.45
CA SER A 49 -15.11 -36.38 24.17
C SER A 49 -15.33 -35.67 22.83
N ARG A 50 -16.52 -35.86 22.25
CA ARG A 50 -16.94 -35.06 21.09
C ARG A 50 -16.96 -33.58 21.48
N LEU A 51 -16.46 -32.75 20.57
CA LEU A 51 -16.44 -31.32 20.79
C LEU A 51 -17.88 -30.80 20.93
N PRO A 52 -18.13 -29.90 21.91
CA PRO A 52 -19.48 -29.50 22.23
C PRO A 52 -20.08 -28.61 21.15
N SER A 53 -21.41 -28.61 21.05
CA SER A 53 -22.16 -27.81 20.08
C SER A 53 -23.17 -26.89 20.79
N CYS A 54 -23.31 -25.67 20.30
CA CYS A 54 -24.30 -24.72 20.82
C CYS A 54 -25.61 -24.82 20.06
N VAL A 55 -26.71 -25.08 20.75
CA VAL A 55 -28.06 -25.08 20.17
C VAL A 55 -28.81 -23.79 20.52
N PRO A 56 -29.62 -23.24 19.60
CA PRO A 56 -30.42 -22.05 19.86
C PRO A 56 -31.47 -22.32 20.95
N THR A 57 -31.87 -21.27 21.65
CA THR A 57 -32.85 -21.31 22.74
C THR A 57 -34.15 -20.60 22.33
N THR A 58 -35.17 -20.63 23.19
CA THR A 58 -36.52 -20.10 22.93
C THR A 58 -36.56 -18.71 22.31
N LEU A 59 -35.74 -17.76 22.74
CA LEU A 59 -35.73 -16.40 22.16
C LEU A 59 -35.25 -16.38 20.69
N LEU A 60 -34.35 -17.30 20.32
CA LEU A 60 -33.83 -17.42 18.94
C LEU A 60 -34.70 -18.29 18.05
N THR A 61 -35.45 -19.22 18.63
CA THR A 61 -36.35 -20.12 17.91
C THR A 61 -37.79 -19.61 17.91
N ASN A 62 -38.03 -18.34 18.24
CA ASN A 62 -39.36 -17.73 18.30
C ASN A 62 -40.34 -18.48 19.22
N PHE A 63 -39.86 -18.77 20.43
CA PHE A 63 -40.59 -19.40 21.54
C PHE A 63 -41.14 -20.81 21.26
N THR A 64 -40.49 -21.58 20.38
CA THR A 64 -40.84 -23.00 20.16
C THR A 64 -40.70 -23.80 21.45
N GLU A 65 -41.65 -24.69 21.72
CA GLU A 65 -41.65 -25.54 22.91
C GLU A 65 -40.58 -26.63 22.94
N ASP A 66 -40.01 -26.98 21.78
CA ASP A 66 -38.97 -28.02 21.66
C ASP A 66 -37.54 -27.50 21.87
N SER A 67 -37.39 -26.19 22.13
CA SER A 67 -36.08 -25.56 22.34
C SER A 67 -35.81 -25.29 23.82
N PRO A 68 -34.56 -25.38 24.27
CA PRO A 68 -34.20 -25.00 25.63
C PRO A 68 -34.56 -23.55 25.93
N PRO A 69 -34.97 -23.22 27.16
CA PRO A 69 -35.33 -21.84 27.51
C PRO A 69 -34.11 -20.92 27.44
N SER A 70 -34.27 -19.70 26.94
CA SER A 70 -33.23 -18.68 27.05
C SER A 70 -33.16 -18.18 28.50
N VAL A 71 -31.94 -18.04 29.03
CA VAL A 71 -31.72 -17.46 30.36
C VAL A 71 -30.98 -16.15 30.20
N LEU A 72 -31.65 -15.02 30.43
CA LEU A 72 -31.00 -13.72 30.45
C LEU A 72 -30.46 -13.45 31.85
N ILE A 73 -29.23 -12.91 31.91
CA ILE A 73 -28.56 -12.58 33.16
C ILE A 73 -28.54 -11.07 33.30
N ARG A 74 -29.02 -10.54 34.43
CA ARG A 74 -28.88 -9.13 34.79
C ARG A 74 -28.19 -8.99 36.13
N ILE A 75 -27.30 -8.00 36.23
CA ILE A 75 -26.61 -7.62 37.46
C ILE A 75 -27.00 -6.17 37.76
N PRO A 76 -28.14 -5.90 38.44
CA PRO A 76 -28.58 -4.53 38.71
C PRO A 76 -27.62 -3.75 39.61
N SER A 77 -26.90 -4.45 40.48
CA SER A 77 -25.91 -3.87 41.39
C SER A 77 -24.79 -4.86 41.69
N GLY A 78 -23.58 -4.34 41.89
CA GLY A 78 -22.38 -5.14 42.13
C GLY A 78 -21.55 -5.35 40.87
N SER A 79 -20.74 -6.41 40.84
CA SER A 79 -19.81 -6.68 39.74
C SER A 79 -19.75 -8.16 39.39
N ALA A 80 -19.52 -8.44 38.11
CA ALA A 80 -19.54 -9.78 37.56
C ALA A 80 -18.59 -9.93 36.38
N SER A 81 -18.07 -11.13 36.19
CA SER A 81 -17.27 -11.55 35.05
C SER A 81 -17.81 -12.87 34.51
N VAL A 82 -17.74 -13.06 33.19
CA VAL A 82 -18.04 -14.36 32.57
C VAL A 82 -16.73 -15.03 32.24
N GLU A 83 -16.46 -16.14 32.92
CA GLU A 83 -15.22 -16.88 32.79
C GLU A 83 -15.12 -17.63 31.44
N PRO A 84 -13.91 -17.94 30.95
CA PRO A 84 -13.72 -18.60 29.65
C PRO A 84 -14.50 -19.91 29.48
N GLY A 85 -14.75 -20.63 30.58
CA GLY A 85 -15.55 -21.86 30.62
C GLY A 85 -17.08 -21.65 30.57
N GLY A 86 -17.57 -20.41 30.57
CA GLY A 86 -19.00 -20.08 30.57
C GLY A 86 -19.63 -19.97 31.95
N GLU A 87 -18.82 -19.97 33.02
CA GLU A 87 -19.28 -19.74 34.38
C GLU A 87 -19.46 -18.24 34.64
N LEU A 88 -20.51 -17.87 35.35
CA LEU A 88 -20.74 -16.51 35.81
C LEU A 88 -20.14 -16.35 37.19
N ALA A 89 -19.11 -15.52 37.31
CA ALA A 89 -18.53 -15.16 38.59
C ALA A 89 -19.07 -13.79 39.03
N VAL A 90 -19.52 -13.67 40.28
CA VAL A 90 -20.03 -12.40 40.85
C VAL A 90 -19.36 -12.08 42.17
N PHE A 91 -19.17 -10.78 42.42
CA PHE A 91 -18.60 -10.31 43.66
C PHE A 91 -19.64 -10.35 44.81
N PRO A 92 -19.27 -10.69 46.05
CA PRO A 92 -20.23 -10.77 47.16
C PRO A 92 -20.96 -9.44 47.40
N GLY A 93 -22.25 -9.53 47.74
CA GLY A 93 -23.14 -8.39 47.89
C GLY A 93 -23.81 -7.92 46.60
N SER A 94 -23.44 -8.48 45.44
CA SER A 94 -24.11 -8.18 44.16
C SER A 94 -25.55 -8.67 44.16
N THR A 95 -26.41 -8.01 43.37
CA THR A 95 -27.75 -8.51 43.05
C THR A 95 -27.70 -9.18 41.68
N VAL A 96 -28.22 -10.40 41.58
CA VAL A 96 -28.26 -11.18 40.35
C VAL A 96 -29.69 -11.55 40.03
N HIS A 97 -30.10 -11.32 38.78
CA HIS A 97 -31.37 -11.79 38.25
C HIS A 97 -31.12 -12.74 37.10
N PHE A 98 -31.68 -13.95 37.21
CA PHE A 98 -31.79 -14.89 36.11
C PHE A 98 -33.22 -14.82 35.57
N GLU A 99 -33.38 -14.42 34.32
CA GLU A 99 -34.68 -14.30 33.66
C GLU A 99 -34.83 -15.46 32.68
N CYS A 100 -35.67 -16.43 33.03
CA CYS A 100 -36.03 -17.50 32.11
C CYS A 100 -37.09 -17.00 31.15
N ILE A 101 -36.77 -17.04 29.85
CA ILE A 101 -37.60 -16.50 28.79
C ILE A 101 -38.51 -17.60 28.26
N PHE A 102 -39.80 -17.50 28.60
CA PHE A 102 -40.81 -18.50 28.27
C PHE A 102 -42.20 -17.88 28.24
N SER A 103 -43.03 -18.25 27.27
CA SER A 103 -44.39 -17.72 27.13
C SER A 103 -45.28 -18.19 28.29
N ARG A 104 -45.82 -17.25 29.06
CA ARG A 104 -46.71 -17.51 30.19
C ARG A 104 -47.98 -18.26 29.81
N ARG A 105 -48.42 -18.13 28.55
CA ARG A 105 -49.60 -18.84 28.03
C ARG A 105 -49.40 -20.35 27.94
N LEU A 106 -48.15 -20.81 27.87
CA LEU A 106 -47.78 -22.21 27.74
C LEU A 106 -47.47 -22.87 29.10
N GLY A 107 -47.70 -22.14 30.20
CA GLY A 107 -47.41 -22.58 31.56
C GLY A 107 -46.31 -21.76 32.22
N SER A 108 -45.91 -22.20 33.42
CA SER A 108 -44.80 -21.58 34.16
C SER A 108 -43.59 -22.50 34.15
N PRO A 109 -42.40 -21.99 33.76
CA PRO A 109 -41.18 -22.75 33.93
C PRO A 109 -40.83 -22.87 35.41
N ASP A 110 -39.97 -23.83 35.74
CA ASP A 110 -39.50 -24.07 37.10
C ASP A 110 -38.00 -23.78 37.22
N TRP A 111 -37.59 -23.27 38.38
CA TRP A 111 -36.20 -22.99 38.71
C TRP A 111 -35.71 -24.01 39.73
N THR A 112 -34.61 -24.68 39.41
CA THR A 112 -33.92 -25.59 40.32
C THR A 112 -32.47 -25.17 40.48
N TRP A 113 -31.87 -25.47 41.63
CA TRP A 113 -30.49 -25.10 41.91
C TRP A 113 -29.76 -26.10 42.79
N THR A 114 -28.43 -26.08 42.70
CA THR A 114 -27.54 -26.92 43.53
C THR A 114 -26.95 -26.19 44.73
N SER A 115 -27.31 -24.92 44.95
CA SER A 115 -26.86 -24.14 46.12
C SER A 115 -27.38 -24.78 47.41
N PRO A 116 -26.52 -25.02 48.43
CA PRO A 116 -26.85 -25.81 49.61
C PRO A 116 -27.80 -25.12 50.60
N LEU A 117 -27.98 -23.79 50.53
CA LEU A 117 -28.68 -23.00 51.56
C LEU A 117 -29.69 -21.98 51.01
N GLY A 118 -29.86 -21.91 49.69
CA GLY A 118 -30.67 -20.87 49.05
C GLY A 118 -32.16 -21.21 48.98
N GLN A 119 -33.01 -20.37 49.57
CA GLN A 119 -34.39 -20.18 49.11
C GLN A 119 -34.45 -18.85 48.35
N TYR A 120 -34.61 -18.92 47.03
CA TYR A 120 -34.61 -17.74 46.17
C TYR A 120 -36.04 -17.39 45.75
N LEU A 121 -36.32 -16.09 45.65
CA LEU A 121 -37.60 -15.61 45.16
C LEU A 121 -37.69 -15.85 43.65
N THR A 122 -38.74 -16.56 43.25
CA THR A 122 -39.08 -16.80 41.84
C THR A 122 -40.45 -16.22 41.52
N GLY A 123 -40.62 -15.74 40.29
CA GLY A 123 -41.92 -15.22 39.87
C GLY A 123 -41.91 -14.59 38.48
N TRP A 124 -43.10 -14.37 37.93
CA TRP A 124 -43.27 -13.60 36.70
C TRP A 124 -42.86 -12.14 36.92
N ALA A 125 -42.24 -11.53 35.91
CA ALA A 125 -41.98 -10.09 35.94
C ALA A 125 -43.28 -9.31 36.18
N ILE A 126 -43.16 -8.16 36.84
CA ILE A 126 -44.34 -7.34 37.23
C ILE A 126 -44.66 -6.30 36.15
N ALA A 127 -43.64 -5.80 35.46
CA ALA A 127 -43.79 -4.81 34.40
C ALA A 127 -44.68 -5.35 33.27
N SER A 128 -45.64 -4.52 32.81
CA SER A 128 -46.65 -4.90 31.80
C SER A 128 -46.05 -5.43 30.50
N GLU A 129 -44.89 -4.92 30.12
CA GLU A 129 -44.14 -5.30 28.91
C GLU A 129 -43.39 -6.65 29.04
N GLU A 130 -43.13 -7.12 30.25
CA GLU A 130 -42.28 -8.30 30.51
C GLU A 130 -43.02 -9.47 31.19
N ARG A 131 -44.16 -9.19 31.82
CA ARG A 131 -44.90 -10.14 32.69
C ARG A 131 -45.44 -11.39 32.01
N ASP A 132 -45.48 -11.38 30.68
CA ASP A 132 -46.02 -12.46 29.86
C ASP A 132 -44.95 -13.42 29.32
N TRP A 133 -43.65 -13.09 29.47
CA TRP A 133 -42.57 -13.87 28.89
C TRP A 133 -41.27 -13.96 29.72
N LYS A 134 -41.19 -13.28 30.87
CA LYS A 134 -40.04 -13.35 31.78
C LYS A 134 -40.40 -13.96 33.14
N TYR A 135 -39.81 -15.12 33.44
CA TYR A 135 -39.90 -15.76 34.75
C TYR A 135 -38.55 -15.62 35.49
N ARG A 136 -38.51 -14.76 36.50
CA ARG A 136 -37.28 -14.30 37.16
C ARG A 136 -37.00 -15.10 38.43
N LEU A 137 -35.73 -15.46 38.62
CA LEU A 137 -35.13 -15.82 39.91
C LEU A 137 -34.22 -14.68 40.35
N SER A 138 -34.35 -14.26 41.61
CA SER A 138 -33.58 -13.14 42.18
C SER A 138 -32.72 -13.58 43.35
N ILE A 139 -31.42 -13.27 43.26
CA ILE A 139 -30.45 -13.42 44.35
C ILE A 139 -30.05 -12.02 44.80
N TYR A 140 -30.48 -11.64 46.00
CA TYR A 140 -30.14 -10.35 46.60
C TYR A 140 -28.97 -10.52 47.56
N TYR A 141 -28.01 -9.59 47.51
CA TYR A 141 -26.82 -9.59 48.37
C TYR A 141 -26.07 -10.93 48.33
N ALA A 142 -25.72 -11.39 47.12
CA ALA A 142 -25.15 -12.70 46.87
C ALA A 142 -23.98 -13.03 47.81
N LYS A 143 -23.99 -14.23 48.40
CA LYS A 143 -22.99 -14.73 49.34
C LYS A 143 -22.27 -15.94 48.74
N PRO A 144 -21.06 -16.31 49.22
CA PRO A 144 -20.35 -17.49 48.75
C PRO A 144 -21.18 -18.77 48.74
N GLN A 145 -22.08 -18.95 49.71
CA GLN A 145 -23.01 -20.08 49.76
C GLN A 145 -24.07 -20.12 48.66
N ASP A 146 -24.29 -19.02 47.93
CA ASP A 146 -25.22 -18.98 46.80
C ASP A 146 -24.60 -19.53 45.50
N SER A 147 -23.33 -19.93 45.55
CA SER A 147 -22.65 -20.58 44.43
C SER A 147 -23.32 -21.91 44.10
N GLY A 148 -23.55 -22.16 42.82
CA GLY A 148 -24.23 -23.35 42.35
C GLY A 148 -24.66 -23.24 40.90
N THR A 149 -25.25 -24.32 40.39
CA THR A 149 -25.84 -24.34 39.05
C THR A 149 -27.32 -24.05 39.16
N PHE A 150 -27.79 -23.01 38.47
CA PHE A 150 -29.18 -22.59 38.40
C PHE A 150 -29.76 -23.04 37.07
N THR A 151 -30.82 -23.84 37.11
CA THR A 151 -31.42 -24.47 35.94
C THR A 151 -32.86 -24.04 35.79
N CYS A 152 -33.19 -23.44 34.65
CA CYS A 152 -34.58 -23.23 34.26
C CYS A 152 -35.07 -24.43 33.46
N ALA A 153 -36.21 -24.99 33.85
CA ALA A 153 -36.90 -26.08 33.18
C ALA A 153 -38.24 -25.61 32.63
N THR A 154 -38.51 -25.89 31.35
CA THR A 154 -39.85 -25.70 30.77
C THR A 154 -40.83 -26.75 31.32
N PRO A 155 -42.16 -26.56 31.19
CA PRO A 155 -43.16 -27.57 31.56
C PRO A 155 -42.97 -28.93 30.87
N ARG A 156 -42.26 -28.98 29.74
CA ARG A 156 -41.91 -30.21 29.01
C ARG A 156 -40.59 -30.85 29.47
N GLY A 157 -39.94 -30.30 30.50
CA GLY A 157 -38.68 -30.81 31.06
C GLY A 157 -37.42 -30.43 30.26
N ILE A 158 -37.53 -29.56 29.25
CA ILE A 158 -36.34 -29.05 28.53
C ILE A 158 -35.69 -27.96 29.35
N THR A 159 -34.39 -28.09 29.61
CA THR A 159 -33.66 -27.26 30.57
C THR A 159 -32.56 -26.40 29.94
N ASN A 160 -32.22 -25.29 30.59
CA ASN A 160 -30.98 -24.55 30.35
C ASN A 160 -30.40 -24.08 31.68
N SER A 161 -29.08 -24.15 31.83
CA SER A 161 -28.41 -24.02 33.12
C SER A 161 -27.29 -23.00 33.07
N ILE A 162 -27.15 -22.23 34.15
CA ILE A 162 -26.09 -21.25 34.38
C ILE A 162 -25.37 -21.60 35.67
N THR A 163 -24.05 -21.72 35.61
CA THR A 163 -23.21 -21.91 36.80
C THR A 163 -22.84 -20.54 37.36
N LEU A 164 -23.18 -20.29 38.63
CA LEU A 164 -22.85 -19.10 39.38
C LEU A 164 -21.78 -19.41 40.43
N THR A 165 -20.74 -18.59 40.48
CA THR A 165 -19.71 -18.62 41.50
C THR A 165 -19.64 -17.27 42.20
N VAL A 166 -19.86 -17.24 43.51
CA VAL A 166 -19.81 -16.00 44.30
C VAL A 166 -18.51 -15.95 45.08
N ALA A 167 -17.60 -15.05 44.70
CA ALA A 167 -16.26 -15.00 45.27
C ALA A 167 -15.68 -13.58 45.35
N ALA A 168 -15.09 -13.24 46.49
CA ALA A 168 -14.48 -11.93 46.77
C ALA A 168 -13.10 -11.80 46.10
N ILE A 169 -13.09 -11.65 44.79
CA ILE A 169 -11.86 -11.70 43.99
C ILE A 169 -11.40 -10.29 43.64
N HIS A 170 -10.11 -10.05 43.87
CA HIS A 170 -9.42 -8.82 43.49
C HIS A 170 -8.20 -9.17 42.65
N CYS A 171 -7.99 -8.42 41.57
CA CYS A 171 -6.79 -8.50 40.75
C CYS A 171 -5.69 -7.58 41.27
N GLU A 172 -4.45 -7.89 40.90
CA GLU A 172 -3.31 -7.02 41.18
C GLU A 172 -3.54 -5.61 40.61
N PRO A 173 -3.25 -4.53 41.36
CA PRO A 173 -3.32 -3.17 40.83
C PRO A 173 -2.38 -3.01 39.63
N ILE A 174 -2.90 -2.40 38.56
CA ILE A 174 -2.11 -2.15 37.35
C ILE A 174 -1.22 -0.93 37.61
N SER A 175 0.08 -1.18 37.76
CA SER A 175 1.11 -0.14 37.85
C SER A 175 1.78 0.01 36.49
N VAL A 176 1.61 1.17 35.86
CA VAL A 176 2.24 1.48 34.56
C VAL A 176 3.53 2.27 34.82
N THR A 177 4.68 1.63 34.63
CA THR A 177 6.00 2.26 34.73
C THR A 177 6.70 2.25 33.36
N GLY A 178 6.35 3.20 32.50
CA GLY A 178 6.98 3.36 31.17
C GLY A 178 6.09 4.11 30.16
N ILE A 179 6.75 4.81 29.22
CA ILE A 179 6.27 5.76 28.19
C ILE A 179 4.75 5.77 27.96
N HIS A 180 4.13 6.85 28.46
CA HIS A 180 2.89 7.51 28.04
C HIS A 180 1.67 6.66 27.59
N ILE A 181 1.55 5.39 27.98
CA ILE A 181 0.27 4.67 27.85
C ILE A 181 -0.70 5.20 28.90
N SER A 182 -1.84 5.73 28.45
CA SER A 182 -2.89 6.19 29.35
C SER A 182 -3.78 5.00 29.71
N VAL A 183 -4.10 4.88 30.99
CA VAL A 183 -4.94 3.80 31.50
C VAL A 183 -6.09 4.38 32.31
N ARG A 184 -7.30 3.86 32.07
CA ARG A 184 -8.47 4.13 32.88
C ARG A 184 -8.91 2.83 33.54
N VAL A 185 -8.79 2.78 34.86
CA VAL A 185 -9.11 1.59 35.67
C VAL A 185 -10.34 1.90 36.55
N GLU A 186 -11.37 1.06 36.48
CA GLU A 186 -12.56 1.17 37.36
C GLU A 186 -12.25 0.75 38.80
N GLY A 187 -11.26 -0.15 38.97
CA GLY A 187 -10.71 -0.65 40.23
C GLY A 187 -10.17 -2.06 40.02
N THR A 188 -10.04 -2.85 41.08
CA THR A 188 -9.44 -4.20 41.02
C THR A 188 -10.42 -5.34 41.30
N ARG A 189 -11.71 -5.06 41.53
CA ARG A 189 -12.69 -6.12 41.83
C ARG A 189 -13.00 -6.95 40.59
N LEU A 190 -13.43 -8.20 40.81
CA LEU A 190 -13.97 -9.07 39.78
C LEU A 190 -14.91 -8.33 38.82
N GLY A 191 -14.68 -8.44 37.52
CA GLY A 191 -15.47 -7.79 36.48
C GLY A 191 -15.13 -6.34 36.19
N HIS A 192 -14.33 -5.66 37.03
CA HIS A 192 -13.82 -4.32 36.72
C HIS A 192 -12.93 -4.35 35.48
N LYS A 193 -12.98 -3.24 34.74
CA LYS A 193 -12.24 -3.08 33.49
C LYS A 193 -11.09 -2.09 33.61
N ALA A 194 -10.04 -2.36 32.85
CA ALA A 194 -8.94 -1.46 32.60
C ALA A 194 -8.81 -1.23 31.09
N ILE A 195 -8.96 0.03 30.68
CA ILE A 195 -8.92 0.43 29.27
C ILE A 195 -7.62 1.19 29.02
N PHE A 196 -6.87 0.76 28.01
CA PHE A 196 -5.57 1.32 27.65
C PHE A 196 -5.66 2.08 26.33
N GLN A 197 -4.98 3.22 26.28
CA GLN A 197 -4.88 4.06 25.09
C GLN A 197 -3.44 4.53 24.91
N CYS A 198 -2.99 4.55 23.65
CA CYS A 198 -1.67 5.05 23.29
C CYS A 198 -1.76 6.52 22.84
N PRO A 199 -0.67 7.28 22.98
CA PRO A 199 -0.58 8.62 22.43
C PRO A 199 -0.57 8.56 20.89
N VAL A 200 -0.82 9.71 20.26
CA VAL A 200 -0.78 9.83 18.79
C VAL A 200 0.59 9.36 18.27
N GLY A 201 0.59 8.60 17.17
CA GLY A 201 1.80 8.01 16.60
C GLY A 201 2.15 6.62 17.14
N PHE A 202 1.46 6.14 18.17
CA PHE A 202 1.65 4.81 18.75
C PHE A 202 0.37 3.98 18.62
N ARG A 203 0.52 2.67 18.53
CA ARG A 203 -0.58 1.70 18.50
C ARG A 203 -0.48 0.72 19.66
N VAL A 204 -1.64 0.29 20.16
CA VAL A 204 -1.72 -0.73 21.22
C VAL A 204 -1.38 -2.10 20.63
N THR A 205 -0.34 -2.73 21.16
CA THR A 205 0.02 -4.12 20.87
C THR A 205 -0.41 -4.99 22.04
N GLY A 206 -1.44 -5.81 21.83
CA GLY A 206 -2.10 -6.63 22.84
C GLY A 206 -3.58 -6.23 23.03
N ASP A 207 -4.19 -6.68 24.12
CA ASP A 207 -5.58 -6.37 24.45
C ASP A 207 -5.72 -4.98 25.06
N SER A 208 -6.48 -4.10 24.41
CA SER A 208 -6.72 -2.73 24.88
C SER A 208 -7.73 -2.63 26.03
N ASN A 209 -8.46 -3.70 26.32
CA ASN A 209 -9.45 -3.77 27.38
C ASN A 209 -9.26 -5.05 28.19
N LEU A 210 -8.81 -4.89 29.44
CA LEU A 210 -8.62 -6.00 30.36
C LEU A 210 -9.78 -6.06 31.34
N THR A 211 -10.23 -7.28 31.65
CA THR A 211 -11.27 -7.53 32.67
C THR A 211 -10.67 -8.37 33.79
N CYS A 212 -10.95 -8.01 35.05
CA CYS A 212 -10.53 -8.82 36.19
C CYS A 212 -11.35 -10.12 36.28
N GLN A 213 -10.68 -11.27 36.19
CA GLN A 213 -11.30 -12.59 36.12
C GLN A 213 -11.36 -13.30 37.46
N ALA A 214 -12.12 -14.39 37.53
CA ALA A 214 -12.26 -15.21 38.73
C ALA A 214 -10.95 -15.91 39.16
N SER A 215 -9.93 -15.92 38.30
CA SER A 215 -8.58 -16.38 38.66
C SER A 215 -7.84 -15.41 39.61
N GLY A 216 -8.35 -14.19 39.82
CA GLY A 216 -7.61 -13.10 40.44
C GLY A 216 -6.57 -12.46 39.52
N LYS A 217 -6.58 -12.81 38.23
CA LYS A 217 -5.73 -12.20 37.20
C LYS A 217 -6.56 -11.42 36.19
N TRP A 218 -5.93 -10.43 35.57
CA TRP A 218 -6.48 -9.75 34.41
C TRP A 218 -6.55 -10.70 33.21
N SER A 219 -7.56 -10.49 32.35
CA SER A 219 -7.83 -11.35 31.19
C SER A 219 -6.69 -11.48 30.19
N ALA A 220 -5.76 -10.53 30.19
CA ALA A 220 -4.53 -10.55 29.41
C ALA A 220 -3.44 -9.74 30.16
N PRO A 221 -2.16 -9.85 29.75
CA PRO A 221 -1.11 -8.98 30.27
C PRO A 221 -1.32 -7.53 29.85
N VAL A 222 -0.70 -6.59 30.58
CA VAL A 222 -0.71 -5.15 30.23
C VAL A 222 -0.14 -4.96 28.81
N PRO A 223 -0.89 -4.30 27.90
CA PRO A 223 -0.45 -4.11 26.53
C PRO A 223 0.70 -3.09 26.43
N LYS A 224 1.39 -3.09 25.29
CA LYS A 224 2.46 -2.13 25.00
C LYS A 224 2.00 -1.10 23.97
N CYS A 225 2.58 0.09 24.03
CA CYS A 225 2.45 1.08 22.96
C CYS A 225 3.68 1.01 22.07
N ASP A 226 3.49 0.48 20.85
CA ASP A 226 4.55 0.43 19.85
C ASP A 226 4.37 1.60 18.88
N LEU A 227 5.48 2.20 18.46
CA LEU A 227 5.48 3.26 17.46
C LEU A 227 4.86 2.72 16.15
N VAL A 228 3.93 3.46 15.56
CA VAL A 228 3.36 3.13 14.25
C VAL A 228 4.49 3.18 13.22
N LYS A 229 4.61 2.11 12.44
CA LYS A 229 5.61 1.97 11.38
C LYS A 229 4.95 1.51 10.09
N CYS A 230 5.36 2.11 8.99
CA CYS A 230 4.98 1.74 7.63
C CYS A 230 5.82 0.56 7.13
N VAL A 231 5.36 -0.06 6.02
CA VAL A 231 6.09 -1.14 5.36
C VAL A 231 7.52 -0.70 5.08
N ALA A 232 8.47 -1.55 5.49
CA ALA A 232 9.88 -1.27 5.31
C ALA A 232 10.24 -1.46 3.83
N LEU A 233 10.87 -0.44 3.23
CA LEU A 233 11.18 -0.40 1.80
C LEU A 233 12.53 -1.03 1.47
N ASP A 234 13.30 -1.42 2.47
CA ASP A 234 14.64 -2.02 2.39
C ASP A 234 14.63 -3.55 2.21
N VAL A 235 13.44 -4.17 2.17
CA VAL A 235 13.26 -5.61 1.97
C VAL A 235 13.01 -5.90 0.48
N PRO A 236 13.47 -7.03 -0.09
CA PRO A 236 13.28 -7.36 -1.51
C PRO A 236 11.82 -7.34 -2.01
N GLU A 237 10.84 -7.49 -1.12
CA GLU A 237 9.40 -7.38 -1.43
C GLU A 237 8.84 -5.95 -1.32
N GLY A 238 9.57 -5.04 -0.65
CA GLY A 238 9.15 -3.66 -0.37
C GLY A 238 9.37 -2.68 -1.53
N LEU A 239 10.34 -2.97 -2.41
CA LEU A 239 10.59 -2.24 -3.65
C LEU A 239 10.35 -3.16 -4.84
N SER A 240 9.24 -2.96 -5.55
CA SER A 240 8.90 -3.71 -6.77
C SER A 240 9.44 -3.06 -8.05
N GLU A 241 9.99 -1.84 -7.98
CA GLU A 241 10.38 -1.06 -9.14
C GLU A 241 11.89 -1.16 -9.40
N PRO A 242 12.32 -1.72 -10.54
CA PRO A 242 13.73 -1.73 -10.93
C PRO A 242 14.22 -0.29 -11.15
N HIS A 243 15.47 0.00 -10.81
CA HIS A 243 16.11 1.34 -10.92
C HIS A 243 15.67 2.40 -9.90
N LEU A 244 14.67 2.14 -9.06
CA LEU A 244 14.31 3.03 -7.95
C LEU A 244 15.30 2.86 -6.78
N GLN A 245 15.82 3.97 -6.27
CA GLN A 245 16.77 4.02 -5.16
C GLN A 245 16.16 4.82 -4.00
N VAL A 246 16.45 4.40 -2.77
CA VAL A 246 16.01 5.07 -1.55
C VAL A 246 17.20 5.82 -0.97
N GLU A 247 17.11 7.14 -0.97
CA GLU A 247 18.17 8.04 -0.44
C GLU A 247 18.04 8.21 1.07
N GLU A 248 16.81 8.38 1.54
CA GLU A 248 16.46 8.53 2.96
C GLU A 248 15.31 7.59 3.29
N HIS A 249 15.40 6.89 4.41
CA HIS A 249 14.36 5.96 4.86
C HIS A 249 14.06 6.16 6.34
N ASN A 250 12.87 6.69 6.62
CA ASN A 250 12.29 6.68 7.96
C ASN A 250 10.84 6.23 7.88
N ASN A 251 10.59 4.97 8.21
CA ASN A 251 9.27 4.37 8.19
C ASN A 251 8.50 4.50 9.50
N SER A 252 8.99 5.26 10.47
CA SER A 252 8.20 5.58 11.67
C SER A 252 7.15 6.64 11.35
N TRP A 253 6.05 6.69 12.10
CA TRP A 253 5.01 7.71 11.92
C TRP A 253 5.59 9.14 11.85
N GLY A 254 5.15 9.90 10.83
CA GLY A 254 5.67 11.24 10.52
C GLY A 254 7.07 11.24 9.89
N GLY A 255 7.71 10.08 9.80
CA GLY A 255 8.94 9.86 9.04
C GLY A 255 8.70 9.93 7.54
N ARG A 256 9.73 10.34 6.81
CA ARG A 256 9.71 10.50 5.36
C ARG A 256 10.71 9.56 4.72
N SER A 257 10.34 9.03 3.56
CA SER A 257 11.26 8.36 2.65
C SER A 257 11.39 9.15 1.36
N VAL A 258 12.61 9.29 0.87
CA VAL A 258 12.96 10.08 -0.32
C VAL A 258 13.61 9.15 -1.35
N PHE A 259 13.22 9.34 -2.62
CA PHE A 259 13.60 8.46 -3.71
C PHE A 259 14.37 9.20 -4.80
N SER A 260 15.26 8.46 -5.44
CA SER A 260 15.98 8.84 -6.64
C SER A 260 15.90 7.70 -7.67
N CYS A 261 16.25 8.00 -8.92
CA CYS A 261 16.37 6.98 -9.95
C CYS A 261 17.84 6.77 -10.30
N ALA A 262 18.18 5.54 -10.64
CA ALA A 262 19.46 5.22 -11.21
C ALA A 262 19.72 6.02 -12.50
N TRP A 263 21.00 6.16 -12.87
CA TRP A 263 21.41 6.91 -14.04
C TRP A 263 20.70 6.45 -15.32
N GLY A 264 20.28 7.41 -16.16
CA GLY A 264 19.51 7.17 -17.39
C GLY A 264 17.99 7.08 -17.20
N TYR A 265 17.50 7.21 -15.96
CA TYR A 265 16.07 7.19 -15.62
C TYR A 265 15.65 8.48 -14.92
N LYS A 266 14.41 8.88 -15.11
CA LYS A 266 13.79 10.00 -14.41
C LYS A 266 12.66 9.52 -13.53
N LEU A 267 12.49 10.22 -12.40
CA LEU A 267 11.45 9.93 -11.43
C LEU A 267 10.09 10.42 -11.94
N LEU A 268 9.10 9.53 -11.95
CA LEU A 268 7.71 9.81 -12.25
C LEU A 268 6.88 9.56 -10.99
N GLY A 269 6.40 10.64 -10.38
CA GLY A 269 5.63 10.60 -9.13
C GLY A 269 6.23 11.50 -8.04
N PRO A 270 5.76 11.37 -6.80
CA PRO A 270 6.26 12.18 -5.70
C PRO A 270 7.72 11.78 -5.35
N PRO A 271 8.63 12.75 -5.15
CA PRO A 271 10.03 12.47 -4.78
C PRO A 271 10.19 11.92 -3.38
N GLY A 272 9.14 11.96 -2.55
CA GLY A 272 9.12 11.31 -1.26
C GLY A 272 7.71 11.11 -0.75
N ILE A 273 7.58 10.17 0.18
CA ILE A 273 6.34 9.78 0.83
C ILE A 273 6.52 9.80 2.34
N GLU A 274 5.44 10.03 3.07
CA GLU A 274 5.44 10.16 4.54
C GLU A 274 4.64 9.03 5.18
N CYS A 275 5.07 8.56 6.34
CA CYS A 275 4.39 7.49 7.04
C CYS A 275 3.20 8.02 7.86
N GLU A 276 1.99 7.59 7.50
CA GLU A 276 0.76 8.06 8.12
C GLU A 276 0.39 7.26 9.38
N LEU A 277 -0.56 7.79 10.15
CA LEU A 277 -1.11 7.12 11.34
C LEU A 277 -1.76 5.76 11.05
N SER A 278 -2.19 5.55 9.81
CA SER A 278 -2.76 4.28 9.33
C SER A 278 -1.72 3.15 9.29
N GLY A 279 -0.42 3.47 9.39
CA GLY A 279 0.66 2.53 9.10
C GLY A 279 0.91 2.32 7.61
N ASN A 280 0.32 3.17 6.75
CA ASN A 280 0.57 3.20 5.32
C ASN A 280 1.34 4.46 4.94
N TRP A 281 2.08 4.38 3.84
CA TRP A 281 2.69 5.54 3.22
C TRP A 281 1.62 6.46 2.61
N SER A 282 1.86 7.77 2.62
CA SER A 282 0.94 8.82 2.15
C SER A 282 0.60 8.75 0.66
N GLY A 283 1.31 7.92 -0.11
CA GLY A 283 1.06 7.72 -1.52
C GLY A 283 1.75 6.46 -2.06
N PRO A 284 1.50 6.15 -3.34
CA PRO A 284 2.20 5.07 -4.02
C PRO A 284 3.69 5.41 -4.19
N LEU A 285 4.52 4.37 -4.29
CA LEU A 285 5.93 4.52 -4.66
C LEU A 285 6.04 5.18 -6.06
N PRO A 286 6.98 6.11 -6.27
CA PRO A 286 7.25 6.66 -7.58
C PRO A 286 7.87 5.61 -8.50
N LYS A 287 7.84 5.86 -9.81
CA LYS A 287 8.41 4.98 -10.83
C LYS A 287 9.62 5.60 -11.50
N CYS A 288 10.56 4.77 -11.92
CA CYS A 288 11.70 5.21 -12.72
C CYS A 288 11.46 4.87 -14.18
N VAL A 289 11.31 5.89 -15.02
CA VAL A 289 11.11 5.71 -16.46
C VAL A 289 12.39 6.10 -17.21
N PRO A 290 12.79 5.34 -18.26
CA PRO A 290 13.95 5.69 -19.06
C PRO A 290 13.83 7.11 -19.62
N ILE A 291 14.91 7.89 -19.51
CA ILE A 291 15.00 9.19 -20.17
C ILE A 291 15.37 8.91 -21.63
N GLN A 292 14.61 9.52 -22.53
CA GLN A 292 14.77 9.31 -23.97
C GLN A 292 14.60 10.63 -24.72
N CYS A 293 15.44 10.85 -25.73
CA CYS A 293 15.31 11.94 -26.67
C CYS A 293 14.54 11.50 -27.92
N SER A 294 13.70 12.39 -28.44
CA SER A 294 13.06 12.20 -29.74
C SER A 294 14.11 12.14 -30.86
N PRO A 295 13.84 11.41 -31.96
CA PRO A 295 14.74 11.42 -33.11
C PRO A 295 15.08 12.85 -33.55
N PRO A 296 16.36 13.17 -33.81
CA PRO A 296 16.75 14.50 -34.24
C PRO A 296 16.18 14.80 -35.62
N VAL A 297 15.83 16.07 -35.87
CA VAL A 297 15.41 16.51 -37.21
C VAL A 297 16.64 16.58 -38.10
N LEU A 298 16.61 15.93 -39.27
CA LEU A 298 17.70 15.99 -40.23
C LEU A 298 17.66 17.31 -41.01
N PRO A 299 18.79 18.01 -41.16
CA PRO A 299 18.84 19.17 -42.04
C PRO A 299 18.61 18.78 -43.50
N VAL A 300 18.02 19.69 -44.27
CA VAL A 300 17.93 19.56 -45.73
C VAL A 300 19.34 19.42 -46.30
N ASN A 301 19.56 18.48 -47.22
CA ASN A 301 20.90 18.12 -47.72
C ASN A 301 21.88 17.65 -46.64
N GLY A 302 21.38 17.06 -45.55
CA GLY A 302 22.19 16.44 -44.50
C GLY A 302 21.71 15.03 -44.13
N HIS A 303 22.61 14.27 -43.51
CA HIS A 303 22.37 12.91 -43.03
C HIS A 303 23.14 12.66 -41.72
N LEU A 304 22.81 11.57 -41.03
CA LEU A 304 23.59 11.11 -39.86
C LEU A 304 24.73 10.20 -40.32
N ILE A 305 25.94 10.45 -39.82
CA ILE A 305 27.13 9.63 -40.07
C ILE A 305 27.46 8.70 -38.91
N GLN A 306 27.03 9.06 -37.70
CA GLN A 306 27.09 8.21 -36.52
C GLN A 306 25.78 8.35 -35.76
N SER A 307 25.12 7.22 -35.53
CA SER A 307 24.01 7.11 -34.60
C SER A 307 24.15 5.80 -33.87
N GLU A 308 24.29 5.83 -32.54
CA GLU A 308 23.99 4.65 -31.74
C GLU A 308 22.52 4.30 -32.01
N ALA A 309 22.25 3.06 -32.43
CA ALA A 309 20.93 2.66 -32.91
C ALA A 309 19.83 3.07 -31.91
N PRO A 310 18.64 3.50 -32.38
CA PRO A 310 17.54 3.80 -31.47
C PRO A 310 17.29 2.61 -30.55
N GLY A 311 17.00 2.89 -29.28
CA GLY A 311 16.64 1.84 -28.32
C GLY A 311 15.49 0.98 -28.86
N MET A 312 15.41 -0.27 -28.40
CA MET A 312 14.47 -1.32 -28.88
C MET A 312 13.00 -0.87 -29.04
N ASP A 313 12.57 0.21 -28.39
CA ASP A 313 11.19 0.73 -28.38
C ASP A 313 10.94 1.92 -29.34
N GLY A 314 11.19 1.72 -30.64
CA GLY A 314 10.50 2.53 -31.67
C GLY A 314 11.10 3.89 -32.00
N GLY A 315 12.43 4.01 -32.08
CA GLY A 315 13.07 5.16 -32.74
C GLY A 315 13.57 6.28 -31.82
N ARG A 316 13.52 6.09 -30.49
CA ARG A 316 14.04 7.07 -29.51
C ARG A 316 15.47 6.75 -29.06
N TYR A 317 16.22 7.79 -28.70
CA TYR A 317 17.62 7.71 -28.29
C TYR A 317 17.71 7.74 -26.75
N ALA A 318 18.55 6.87 -26.17
CA ALA A 318 18.76 6.84 -24.73
C ALA A 318 19.64 8.02 -24.28
N VAL A 319 19.61 8.35 -22.99
CA VAL A 319 20.55 9.33 -22.43
C VAL A 319 21.98 8.91 -22.69
N GLY A 320 22.82 9.88 -23.04
CA GLY A 320 24.21 9.67 -23.41
C GLY A 320 24.41 9.32 -24.89
N SER A 321 23.36 8.95 -25.64
CA SER A 321 23.49 8.66 -27.07
C SER A 321 24.00 9.89 -27.83
N LEU A 322 25.05 9.68 -28.63
CA LEU A 322 25.67 10.67 -29.49
C LEU A 322 25.20 10.49 -30.93
N VAL A 323 24.80 11.59 -31.57
CA VAL A 323 24.50 11.63 -33.00
C VAL A 323 25.35 12.68 -33.69
N GLN A 324 25.89 12.34 -34.86
CA GLN A 324 26.73 13.22 -35.67
C GLN A 324 26.12 13.44 -37.05
N PHE A 325 26.10 14.70 -37.49
CA PHE A 325 25.56 15.13 -38.76
C PHE A 325 26.67 15.36 -39.79
N ALA A 326 26.35 15.10 -41.06
CA ALA A 326 27.16 15.53 -42.20
C ALA A 326 26.28 16.01 -43.35
N CYS A 327 26.79 16.98 -44.10
CA CYS A 327 26.10 17.50 -45.28
C CYS A 327 26.43 16.70 -46.53
N THR A 328 25.49 16.62 -47.46
CA THR A 328 25.62 15.96 -48.75
C THR A 328 25.99 16.97 -49.85
N GLY A 329 26.88 16.57 -50.77
CA GLY A 329 27.30 17.40 -51.89
C GLY A 329 28.17 18.59 -51.47
N ALA A 330 28.04 19.72 -52.17
CA ALA A 330 28.82 20.94 -51.93
C ALA A 330 28.22 21.82 -50.82
N HIS A 331 27.81 21.20 -49.72
CA HIS A 331 27.27 21.92 -48.55
C HIS A 331 28.26 21.85 -47.40
N TYR A 332 28.34 22.91 -46.60
CA TYR A 332 29.03 22.87 -45.31
C TYR A 332 28.02 22.91 -44.18
N LEU A 333 28.45 22.37 -43.04
CA LEU A 333 27.66 22.32 -41.82
C LEU A 333 27.85 23.61 -41.05
N GLU A 334 26.74 24.29 -40.77
CA GLU A 334 26.66 25.49 -39.95
C GLU A 334 25.95 25.15 -38.63
N GLY A 335 26.67 25.22 -37.52
CA GLY A 335 26.19 24.84 -36.19
C GLY A 335 27.00 23.70 -35.58
N GLU A 336 26.45 23.06 -34.56
CA GLU A 336 27.11 21.95 -33.86
C GLU A 336 26.96 20.64 -34.65
N ALA A 337 28.09 20.02 -34.99
CA ALA A 337 28.11 18.81 -35.81
C ALA A 337 27.71 17.56 -35.02
N SER A 338 27.79 17.60 -33.69
CA SER A 338 27.52 16.48 -32.81
C SER A 338 26.65 16.86 -31.61
N ILE A 339 25.56 16.14 -31.39
CA ILE A 339 24.64 16.41 -30.29
C ILE A 339 24.45 15.15 -29.44
N ILE A 340 24.29 15.35 -28.13
CA ILE A 340 24.15 14.26 -27.15
C ILE A 340 22.78 14.35 -26.47
N CYS A 341 22.15 13.20 -26.24
CA CYS A 341 20.91 13.14 -25.47
C CYS A 341 21.21 13.39 -23.98
N THR A 342 20.69 14.48 -23.43
CA THR A 342 20.95 14.90 -22.06
C THR A 342 19.96 14.27 -21.07
N GLU A 343 20.26 14.34 -19.78
CA GLU A 343 19.40 13.85 -18.68
C GLU A 343 18.03 14.56 -18.61
N THR A 344 17.87 15.69 -19.30
CA THR A 344 16.59 16.38 -19.43
C THR A 344 15.64 15.74 -20.44
N GLY A 345 16.13 14.79 -21.25
CA GLY A 345 15.41 14.24 -22.39
C GLY A 345 15.43 15.13 -23.63
N PHE A 346 16.25 16.19 -23.63
CA PHE A 346 16.51 17.05 -24.78
C PHE A 346 17.94 16.88 -25.31
N TRP A 347 18.11 17.16 -26.59
CA TRP A 347 19.44 17.24 -27.22
C TRP A 347 20.22 18.44 -26.68
N SER A 348 21.54 18.29 -26.56
CA SER A 348 22.43 19.36 -26.05
C SER A 348 22.40 20.63 -26.88
N HIS A 349 22.18 20.52 -28.20
CA HIS A 349 22.11 21.63 -29.15
C HIS A 349 21.00 21.38 -30.19
N PRO A 350 20.48 22.43 -30.85
CA PRO A 350 19.56 22.26 -31.99
C PRO A 350 20.28 21.62 -33.19
N PRO A 351 19.53 21.00 -34.13
CA PRO A 351 20.11 20.46 -35.35
C PRO A 351 20.86 21.53 -36.17
N PRO A 352 22.01 21.22 -36.76
CA PRO A 352 22.76 22.16 -37.59
C PRO A 352 22.08 22.38 -38.94
N PHE A 353 22.52 23.40 -39.69
CA PHE A 353 22.06 23.68 -41.05
C PHE A 353 23.12 23.27 -42.07
N CYS A 354 22.68 22.75 -43.22
CA CYS A 354 23.58 22.53 -44.37
C CYS A 354 23.41 23.70 -45.34
N ARG A 355 24.46 24.51 -45.47
CA ARG A 355 24.48 25.67 -46.36
C ARG A 355 25.27 25.35 -47.63
N PRO A 356 24.76 25.69 -48.82
CA PRO A 356 25.51 25.52 -50.06
C PRO A 356 26.75 26.41 -50.02
N ARG A 357 27.88 25.89 -50.49
CA ARG A 357 29.10 26.67 -50.75
C ARG A 357 29.73 26.23 -52.05
N CYS A 358 30.20 27.18 -52.84
CA CYS A 358 31.02 26.84 -54.00
C CYS A 358 32.48 26.67 -53.57
N SER A 359 33.09 25.54 -53.96
CA SER A 359 34.50 25.26 -53.71
C SER A 359 35.40 26.12 -54.60
N TYR A 360 36.63 26.34 -54.14
CA TYR A 360 37.71 26.87 -54.95
C TYR A 360 38.00 25.94 -56.13
N ILE A 361 37.92 26.47 -57.36
CA ILE A 361 38.04 25.70 -58.62
C ILE A 361 39.46 25.69 -59.20
N GLY A 362 40.43 26.26 -58.50
CA GLY A 362 41.80 26.43 -59.01
C GLY A 362 42.04 27.77 -59.67
N GLU A 363 43.27 27.97 -60.16
CA GLU A 363 43.65 29.14 -60.96
C GLU A 363 43.63 28.78 -62.45
N PRO A 364 43.19 29.69 -63.34
CA PRO A 364 43.23 29.48 -64.77
C PRO A 364 44.68 29.53 -65.29
N GLU A 365 44.94 28.83 -66.38
CA GLU A 365 46.26 28.90 -67.04
C GLU A 365 46.51 30.32 -67.57
N ASN A 366 47.71 30.87 -67.30
CA ASN A 366 48.10 32.25 -67.63
C ASN A 366 47.20 33.34 -67.03
N GLY A 367 46.58 33.09 -65.87
CA GLY A 367 45.82 34.07 -65.12
C GLY A 367 45.61 33.67 -63.66
N PHE A 368 44.79 34.44 -62.96
CA PHE A 368 44.38 34.15 -61.58
C PHE A 368 42.92 34.58 -61.38
N ILE A 369 42.27 34.06 -60.34
CA ILE A 369 40.90 34.46 -59.98
C ILE A 369 40.92 35.56 -58.92
N ALA A 370 39.95 36.47 -58.94
CA ALA A 370 39.79 37.48 -57.90
C ALA A 370 38.29 37.76 -57.63
N PRO A 371 37.84 37.85 -56.35
CA PRO A 371 38.63 37.63 -55.14
C PRO A 371 38.89 36.13 -54.87
N THR A 372 40.08 35.80 -54.37
CA THR A 372 40.42 34.43 -53.95
C THR A 372 39.86 34.18 -52.55
N LYS A 373 38.87 33.29 -52.45
CA LYS A 373 38.29 32.83 -51.18
C LYS A 373 38.46 31.33 -51.05
N VAL A 374 38.62 30.84 -49.82
CA VAL A 374 38.65 29.39 -49.52
C VAL A 374 37.30 28.74 -49.79
N ALA A 375 36.21 29.50 -49.60
CA ALA A 375 34.85 29.10 -49.91
C ALA A 375 34.05 30.34 -50.34
N TYR A 376 33.11 30.13 -51.27
CA TYR A 376 32.26 31.19 -51.81
C TYR A 376 30.80 30.93 -51.42
N GLU A 377 30.13 31.97 -50.95
CA GLU A 377 28.72 31.93 -50.58
C GLU A 377 27.83 32.14 -51.81
N PRO A 378 26.59 31.62 -51.84
CA PRO A 378 25.66 31.91 -52.92
C PRO A 378 25.50 33.41 -53.15
N GLY A 379 25.70 33.84 -54.40
CA GLY A 379 25.69 35.24 -54.79
C GLY A 379 27.08 35.87 -54.92
N ASP A 380 28.13 35.25 -54.36
CA ASP A 380 29.51 35.67 -54.59
C ASP A 380 29.86 35.56 -56.08
N GLU A 381 30.61 36.54 -56.57
CA GLU A 381 31.12 36.57 -57.93
C GLU A 381 32.65 36.64 -57.92
N MET A 382 33.29 35.79 -58.71
CA MET A 382 34.71 35.90 -59.03
C MET A 382 34.90 36.28 -60.49
N LYS A 383 36.00 36.97 -60.77
CA LYS A 383 36.45 37.30 -62.12
C LYS A 383 37.76 36.59 -62.40
N ILE A 384 37.92 36.17 -63.64
CA ILE A 384 39.19 35.69 -64.17
C ILE A 384 39.99 36.92 -64.60
N ILE A 385 41.19 37.07 -64.05
CA ILE A 385 42.13 38.13 -64.41
C ILE A 385 43.30 37.48 -65.14
N CYS A 386 43.47 37.81 -66.41
CA CYS A 386 44.53 37.25 -67.25
C CYS A 386 45.84 38.01 -67.08
N ASN A 387 46.95 37.29 -67.20
CA ASN A 387 48.29 37.88 -67.24
C ASN A 387 48.46 38.75 -68.50
N PRO A 388 49.35 39.76 -68.50
CA PRO A 388 49.58 40.61 -69.66
C PRO A 388 49.90 39.81 -70.94
N GLY A 389 49.20 40.11 -72.04
CA GLY A 389 49.31 39.39 -73.32
C GLY A 389 48.26 38.28 -73.52
N PHE A 390 47.39 38.05 -72.53
CA PHE A 390 46.30 37.08 -72.63
C PHE A 390 44.94 37.74 -72.33
N GLU A 391 43.88 37.27 -72.99
CA GLU A 391 42.50 37.72 -72.79
C GLU A 391 41.58 36.53 -72.46
N ASN A 392 40.52 36.82 -71.70
CA ASN A 392 39.50 35.84 -71.35
C ASN A 392 38.47 35.74 -72.48
N THR A 393 38.29 34.55 -73.06
CA THR A 393 37.33 34.32 -74.15
C THR A 393 35.86 34.45 -73.77
N SER A 394 35.53 34.39 -72.48
CA SER A 394 34.14 34.35 -72.01
C SER A 394 33.64 35.66 -71.41
N ASP A 395 34.54 36.55 -70.98
CA ASP A 395 34.30 37.83 -70.27
C ASP A 395 33.19 37.79 -69.17
N THR A 396 32.83 36.60 -68.70
CA THR A 396 31.70 36.38 -67.76
C THR A 396 32.24 36.25 -66.34
N SER A 397 31.62 36.94 -65.38
CA SER A 397 31.86 36.65 -63.96
C SER A 397 31.28 35.28 -63.61
N LEU A 398 32.06 34.49 -62.87
CA LEU A 398 31.63 33.21 -62.30
C LEU A 398 30.88 33.53 -61.01
N LYS A 399 29.59 33.24 -61.00
CA LYS A 399 28.70 33.47 -59.85
C LYS A 399 28.43 32.16 -59.13
N CYS A 400 28.57 32.14 -57.81
CA CYS A 400 28.14 31.01 -57.01
C CYS A 400 26.61 31.00 -56.94
N LEU A 401 26.00 29.94 -57.47
CA LEU A 401 24.55 29.78 -57.53
C LEU A 401 23.99 29.27 -56.18
N PRO A 402 22.67 29.45 -55.93
CA PRO A 402 22.01 28.96 -54.71
C PRO A 402 22.10 27.45 -54.45
N ASP A 403 22.47 26.65 -55.45
CA ASP A 403 22.67 25.20 -55.33
C ASP A 403 24.12 24.82 -54.98
N GLY A 404 25.00 25.81 -54.76
CA GLY A 404 26.41 25.60 -54.43
C GLY A 404 27.27 25.23 -55.65
N LYS A 405 26.79 25.48 -56.87
CA LYS A 405 27.57 25.32 -58.12
C LYS A 405 27.94 26.66 -58.72
N TRP A 406 29.02 26.68 -59.51
CA TRP A 406 29.40 27.85 -60.29
C TRP A 406 28.49 28.01 -61.51
N SER A 407 28.17 29.26 -61.87
CA SER A 407 27.35 29.62 -63.03
C SER A 407 27.92 29.14 -64.36
N SER A 408 29.23 28.92 -64.41
CA SER A 408 29.97 28.41 -65.57
C SER A 408 31.21 27.64 -65.10
N PHE A 409 31.97 27.09 -66.04
CA PHE A 409 33.25 26.42 -65.79
C PHE A 409 34.42 27.43 -65.85
N LEU A 410 35.56 27.06 -65.26
CA LEU A 410 36.78 27.86 -65.32
C LEU A 410 37.32 27.88 -66.77
N SER A 411 37.42 29.07 -67.37
CA SER A 411 37.99 29.27 -68.71
C SER A 411 39.47 29.67 -68.65
N SER A 412 40.26 29.24 -69.64
CA SER A 412 41.68 29.58 -69.74
C SER A 412 41.88 30.95 -70.40
N CYS A 413 42.94 31.65 -69.99
CA CYS A 413 43.37 32.88 -70.65
C CYS A 413 44.14 32.53 -71.93
N VAL A 414 43.67 33.01 -73.09
CA VAL A 414 44.29 32.72 -74.40
C VAL A 414 45.07 33.93 -74.89
N ASN A 415 46.12 33.70 -75.67
CA ASN A 415 46.98 34.78 -76.18
C ASN A 415 46.15 35.75 -77.05
N SER A 416 46.25 37.04 -76.78
CA SER A 416 45.51 38.08 -77.50
C SER A 416 45.83 38.11 -79.00
N SER A 417 46.99 37.57 -79.42
CA SER A 417 47.36 37.45 -80.83
C SER A 417 46.54 36.41 -81.62
N ASN A 418 45.87 35.46 -80.96
CA ASN A 418 45.04 34.43 -81.61
C ASN A 418 43.56 34.85 -81.74
N ILE A 419 43.15 35.93 -81.06
CA ILE A 419 41.76 36.44 -81.10
C ILE A 419 41.53 37.30 -82.36
N THR A 420 42.59 37.88 -82.92
CA THR A 420 42.55 38.70 -84.13
C THR A 420 42.33 37.89 -85.41
N ASP A 421 42.65 36.60 -85.46
CA ASP A 421 42.48 35.77 -86.67
C ASP A 421 41.02 35.33 -86.95
N PHE A 422 40.08 35.57 -86.03
CA PHE A 422 38.66 35.24 -86.24
C PHE A 422 37.78 36.43 -86.61
N LYS A 423 38.32 37.66 -86.66
CA LYS A 423 37.56 38.86 -87.05
C LYS A 423 37.68 39.25 -88.52
N ASP A 424 38.54 38.57 -89.30
CA ASP A 424 38.73 38.82 -90.74
C ASP A 424 38.10 37.75 -91.65
N ILE A 425 37.09 36.99 -91.19
CA ILE A 425 36.29 36.08 -92.03
C ILE A 425 34.79 36.26 -91.78
N ILE A 426 34.26 37.48 -91.93
CA ILE A 426 32.89 37.74 -92.40
C ILE A 426 32.93 39.09 -93.12
N ASP A 427 32.91 39.05 -94.46
CA ASP A 427 32.68 40.18 -95.37
C ASP A 427 31.36 40.93 -95.08
#